data_AF-A0A971A6T7-F1
#
_entry.id   AF-A0A971A6T7-F1
#
_cell.length_a   1.000
_cell.length_b   1.000
_cell.length_c   1.000
_cell.angle_alpha   90.00
_cell.angle_beta   90.00
_cell.angle_gamma   90.00
#
_symmetry.space_group_name_H-M   'P 1'
#
loop_
_entity.id
_entity.type
_entity.pdbx_description
1 polymer ?
#
loop_
_entity_poly.entity_id
_entity_poly.type
_entity_poly.pdbx_seq_one_letter_code
_entity_poly.pdbx_strand_id
1 'polypeptide(L)'
;MKNLIYGGIIVLCLVISGIVILVTRSGGSGGIDELSDDAQTWVFCVGCKASYEMGEKEFYTQLKQKSVELANPMARAYLTCQKCGKDRVVTAIKCGKCGEVFPEGVVPGDLADRCPKCKFSATEEKRKARLAQQSQN
;
A
#
# COMPACT_ATOMS: atom_id res chain seq x y z
N MET A 1 15.16 -50.82 -8.66
CA MET A 1 16.01 -49.90 -7.88
C MET A 1 15.78 -48.41 -8.19
N LYS A 2 15.50 -48.00 -9.44
CA LYS A 2 15.20 -46.58 -9.78
C LYS A 2 13.95 -46.01 -9.09
N ASN A 3 12.90 -46.82 -8.91
CA ASN A 3 11.62 -46.39 -8.31
C ASN A 3 11.71 -46.13 -6.79
N LEU A 4 12.67 -46.75 -6.09
CA LEU A 4 12.94 -46.47 -4.67
C LEU A 4 13.66 -45.12 -4.49
N ILE A 5 14.53 -44.76 -5.43
CA ILE A 5 15.24 -43.47 -5.43
C ILE A 5 14.23 -42.33 -5.67
N TYR A 6 13.34 -42.47 -6.65
CA TYR A 6 12.29 -41.47 -6.89
C TYR A 6 11.30 -41.35 -5.72
N GLY A 7 10.92 -42.47 -5.09
CA GLY A 7 10.08 -42.45 -3.89
C GLY A 7 10.72 -41.70 -2.73
N GLY A 8 12.02 -41.90 -2.48
CA GLY A 8 12.77 -41.18 -1.45
C GLY A 8 12.84 -39.66 -1.71
N ILE A 9 13.05 -39.27 -2.97
CA ILE A 9 13.11 -37.84 -3.36
C ILE A 9 11.75 -37.15 -3.15
N ILE A 10 10.64 -37.83 -3.50
CA ILE A 10 9.29 -37.26 -3.33
C ILE A 10 8.98 -37.03 -1.84
N VAL A 11 9.28 -38.01 -0.98
CA VAL A 11 9.06 -37.87 0.48
C VAL A 11 9.91 -36.74 1.05
N LEU A 12 11.18 -36.65 0.64
CA LEU A 12 12.08 -35.57 1.06
C LEU A 12 11.53 -34.19 0.66
N CYS A 13 11.04 -34.04 -0.58
CA CYS A 13 10.44 -32.79 -1.05
C CYS A 13 9.17 -32.40 -0.27
N LEU A 14 8.31 -33.37 0.07
CA LEU A 14 7.10 -33.10 0.85
C LEU A 14 7.44 -32.68 2.29
N VAL A 15 8.45 -33.31 2.90
CA VAL A 15 8.93 -32.94 4.23
C VAL A 15 9.54 -31.54 4.21
N ILE A 16 10.39 -31.23 3.23
CA ILE A 16 10.99 -29.89 3.09
C ILE A 16 9.89 -28.83 2.88
N SER A 17 8.91 -29.10 2.01
CA SER A 17 7.79 -28.18 1.77
C SER A 17 6.95 -27.96 3.03
N GLY A 18 6.69 -29.02 3.80
CA GLY A 18 5.99 -28.93 5.08
C GLY A 18 6.74 -28.10 6.13
N ILE A 19 8.07 -28.27 6.21
CA ILE A 19 8.94 -27.48 7.09
C ILE A 19 8.94 -26.01 6.66
N VAL A 20 9.08 -25.74 5.36
CA VAL A 20 9.02 -24.36 4.84
C VAL A 20 7.69 -23.72 5.19
N ILE A 21 6.56 -24.40 5.02
CA ILE A 21 5.22 -23.87 5.38
C ILE A 21 5.13 -23.58 6.88
N LEU A 22 5.62 -24.47 7.75
CA LEU A 22 5.60 -24.28 9.20
C LEU A 22 6.49 -23.12 9.65
N VAL A 23 7.70 -23.00 9.09
CA VAL A 23 8.65 -21.93 9.44
C VAL A 23 8.20 -20.58 8.85
N THR A 24 7.75 -20.55 7.60
CA THR A 24 7.28 -19.31 6.95
C THR A 24 5.92 -18.83 7.44
N ARG A 25 5.02 -19.71 7.93
CA ARG A 25 3.78 -19.26 8.59
C ARG A 25 3.99 -18.64 9.97
N SER A 26 5.14 -18.87 10.62
CA SER A 26 5.46 -18.28 11.92
C SER A 26 6.05 -16.86 11.83
N GLY A 27 6.31 -16.38 10.61
CA GLY A 27 6.79 -15.02 10.36
C GLY A 27 5.65 -14.00 10.36
N GLY A 28 5.33 -13.49 11.55
CA GLY A 28 4.76 -12.16 11.79
C GLY A 28 3.45 -11.84 11.05
N SER A 29 2.33 -11.90 11.78
CA SER A 29 1.15 -11.11 11.43
C SER A 29 1.43 -9.62 11.67
N GLY A 30 2.36 -9.05 10.90
CA GLY A 30 2.56 -7.60 10.82
C GLY A 30 1.44 -7.00 10.00
N GLY A 31 0.23 -7.08 10.55
CA GLY A 31 -0.98 -6.57 9.95
C GLY A 31 -1.18 -5.10 10.29
N ILE A 32 -2.37 -4.61 9.95
CA ILE A 32 -2.88 -3.28 10.29
C ILE A 32 -2.73 -2.98 11.81
N ASP A 33 -2.56 -4.01 12.63
CA ASP A 33 -2.32 -3.96 14.08
C ASP A 33 -0.95 -3.40 14.49
N GLU A 34 0.06 -3.38 13.60
CA GLU A 34 1.36 -2.75 13.86
C GLU A 34 1.38 -1.24 13.54
N LEU A 35 0.33 -0.72 12.89
CA LEU A 35 0.21 0.71 12.61
C LEU A 35 -0.04 1.47 13.93
N SER A 36 0.70 2.55 14.12
CA SER A 36 0.47 3.48 15.23
C SER A 36 -0.92 4.09 15.13
N ASP A 37 -1.61 4.18 16.27
CA ASP A 37 -2.91 4.86 16.36
C ASP A 37 -2.78 6.38 16.14
N ASP A 38 -1.58 6.95 16.26
CA ASP A 38 -1.30 8.37 16.06
C ASP A 38 -1.05 8.74 14.59
N ALA A 39 -0.81 7.74 13.73
CA ALA A 39 -0.52 7.99 12.33
C ALA A 39 -1.78 8.47 11.59
N GLN A 40 -1.65 9.60 10.90
CA GLN A 40 -2.71 10.20 10.08
C GLN A 40 -2.38 10.06 8.61
N THR A 41 -3.38 9.75 7.79
CA THR A 41 -3.27 9.71 6.33
C THR A 41 -4.22 10.71 5.70
N TRP A 42 -3.77 11.32 4.61
CA TRP A 42 -4.61 12.21 3.81
C TRP A 42 -5.49 11.38 2.89
N VAL A 43 -6.77 11.72 2.86
CA VAL A 43 -7.73 11.12 1.94
C VAL A 43 -8.42 12.18 1.10
N PHE A 44 -8.79 11.79 -0.13
CA PHE A 44 -9.47 12.65 -1.07
C PHE A 44 -10.70 11.94 -1.63
N CYS A 45 -11.86 12.60 -1.58
CA CYS A 45 -13.06 12.10 -2.23
C CYS A 45 -13.12 12.58 -3.68
N VAL A 46 -13.05 11.66 -4.64
CA VAL A 46 -13.19 11.98 -6.07
C VAL A 46 -14.58 12.51 -6.40
N GLY A 47 -15.61 12.13 -5.62
CA GLY A 47 -17.00 12.53 -5.84
C GLY A 47 -17.31 13.98 -5.50
N CYS A 48 -16.90 14.47 -4.31
CA CYS A 48 -17.17 15.84 -3.86
C CYS A 48 -15.93 16.74 -3.75
N LYS A 49 -14.75 16.22 -4.10
CA LYS A 49 -13.45 16.91 -4.02
C LYS A 49 -13.04 17.37 -2.61
N ALA A 50 -13.67 16.83 -1.57
CA ALA A 50 -13.27 17.08 -0.19
C ALA A 50 -11.98 16.30 0.13
N SER A 51 -11.05 16.97 0.80
CA SER A 51 -9.87 16.36 1.40
C SER A 51 -9.91 16.51 2.92
N TYR A 52 -9.44 15.49 3.64
CA TYR A 52 -9.36 15.47 5.09
C TYR A 52 -8.33 14.44 5.54
N GLU A 53 -7.93 14.53 6.81
CA GLU A 53 -7.08 13.54 7.47
C GLU A 53 -7.98 12.52 8.19
N MET A 54 -7.53 11.27 8.21
CA MET A 54 -8.10 10.22 9.05
C MET A 54 -6.99 9.31 9.57
N GLY A 55 -7.26 8.55 10.63
CA GLY A 55 -6.29 7.61 11.17
C GLY A 55 -5.87 6.59 10.11
N GLU A 56 -4.56 6.37 9.95
CA GLU A 56 -4.03 5.45 8.95
C GLU A 56 -4.51 4.01 9.21
N LYS A 57 -4.50 3.59 10.48
CA LYS A 57 -5.06 2.31 10.91
C LYS A 57 -6.54 2.19 10.60
N GLU A 58 -7.32 3.24 10.85
CA GLU A 58 -8.75 3.29 10.53
C GLU A 58 -8.97 3.15 9.03
N PHE A 59 -8.20 3.88 8.22
CA PHE A 59 -8.25 3.84 6.77
C PHE A 59 -8.04 2.42 6.24
N TYR A 60 -6.94 1.76 6.64
CA TYR A 60 -6.64 0.40 6.18
C TYR A 60 -7.63 -0.64 6.73
N THR A 61 -8.15 -0.46 7.95
CA THR A 61 -9.17 -1.34 8.51
C THR A 61 -10.46 -1.29 7.69
N GLN A 62 -10.96 -0.09 7.40
CA GLN A 62 -12.16 0.07 6.57
C GLN A 62 -11.91 -0.43 5.14
N LEU A 63 -10.71 -0.20 4.60
CA LEU A 63 -10.37 -0.64 3.24
C LEU A 63 -10.37 -2.17 3.16
N LYS A 64 -9.80 -2.84 4.17
CA LYS A 64 -9.81 -4.30 4.29
C LYS A 64 -11.23 -4.83 4.40
N GLN A 65 -12.07 -4.25 5.24
CA GLN A 65 -13.49 -4.63 5.36
C GLN A 65 -14.21 -4.51 4.01
N LYS A 66 -14.07 -3.37 3.33
CA LYS A 66 -14.65 -3.15 2.00
C LYS A 66 -14.12 -4.11 0.94
N SER A 67 -12.84 -4.48 1.01
CA SER A 67 -12.24 -5.45 0.09
C SER A 67 -12.77 -6.87 0.28
N VAL A 68 -13.13 -7.25 1.51
CA VAL A 68 -13.74 -8.56 1.81
C VAL A 68 -15.21 -8.60 1.37
N GLU A 69 -15.93 -7.47 1.47
CA GLU A 69 -17.30 -7.32 0.96
C GLU A 69 -17.37 -7.39 -0.57
N LEU A 70 -16.28 -7.08 -1.28
CA LEU A 70 -16.23 -7.11 -2.73
C LEU A 70 -16.16 -8.55 -3.24
N ALA A 71 -17.19 -8.95 -4.00
CA ALA A 71 -17.24 -10.26 -4.66
C ALA A 71 -16.08 -10.50 -5.64
N ASN A 72 -15.44 -9.43 -6.13
CA ASN A 72 -14.26 -9.53 -7.00
C ASN A 72 -13.00 -9.10 -6.23
N PRO A 73 -12.06 -10.03 -5.96
CA PRO A 73 -10.81 -9.72 -5.25
C PRO A 73 -9.87 -8.79 -6.03
N MET A 74 -10.09 -8.58 -7.33
CA MET A 74 -9.35 -7.61 -8.15
C MET A 74 -10.03 -6.23 -8.22
N ALA A 75 -11.23 -6.06 -7.67
CA ALA A 75 -11.89 -4.77 -7.66
C ALA A 75 -11.25 -3.85 -6.63
N ARG A 76 -11.04 -2.58 -7.00
CA ARG A 76 -10.53 -1.57 -6.07
C ARG A 76 -11.62 -1.23 -5.05
N ALA A 77 -11.33 -1.46 -3.77
CA ALA A 77 -12.16 -0.99 -2.68
C ALA A 77 -12.07 0.54 -2.56
N TYR A 78 -13.23 1.18 -2.38
CA TYR A 78 -13.33 2.61 -2.08
C TYR A 78 -13.98 2.79 -0.71
N LEU A 79 -13.51 3.78 0.05
CA LEU A 79 -14.14 4.15 1.31
C LEU A 79 -15.30 5.12 1.08
N THR A 80 -16.26 5.07 1.99
CA THR A 80 -17.40 5.99 2.03
C THR A 80 -16.94 7.37 2.48
N CYS A 81 -17.25 8.39 1.70
CA CYS A 81 -16.90 9.76 2.05
C CYS A 81 -17.75 10.28 3.21
N GLN A 82 -17.11 10.71 4.30
CA GLN A 82 -17.79 11.32 5.44
C GLN A 82 -18.54 12.62 5.10
N LYS A 83 -18.18 13.29 4.01
CA LYS A 83 -18.80 14.56 3.58
C LYS A 83 -19.98 14.40 2.62
N CYS A 84 -19.97 13.38 1.76
CA CYS A 84 -21.01 13.20 0.73
C CYS A 84 -21.67 11.81 0.70
N GLY A 85 -21.25 10.88 1.56
CA GLY A 85 -21.81 9.53 1.68
C GLY A 85 -21.54 8.60 0.50
N LYS A 86 -20.71 8.99 -0.47
CA LYS A 86 -20.41 8.19 -1.67
C LYS A 86 -19.09 7.42 -1.51
N ASP A 87 -19.05 6.18 -2.01
CA ASP A 87 -17.87 5.31 -2.02
C ASP A 87 -16.90 5.71 -3.13
N ARG A 88 -16.16 6.81 -2.89
CA ARG A 88 -15.24 7.43 -3.85
C ARG A 88 -14.01 8.04 -3.17
N VAL A 89 -13.70 7.61 -1.94
CA VAL A 89 -12.52 8.08 -1.22
C VAL A 89 -11.31 7.25 -1.61
N VAL A 90 -10.22 7.94 -1.88
CA VAL A 90 -8.91 7.36 -2.21
C VAL A 90 -7.83 8.01 -1.36
N THR A 91 -6.69 7.34 -1.23
CA THR A 91 -5.48 7.91 -0.62
C THR A 91 -5.04 9.17 -1.35
N ALA A 92 -4.58 10.15 -0.59
CA ALA A 92 -4.15 11.44 -1.09
C ALA A 92 -2.82 11.84 -0.48
N ILE A 93 -2.15 12.77 -1.15
CA ILE A 93 -0.85 13.29 -0.74
C ILE A 93 -0.95 14.81 -0.68
N LYS A 94 -0.43 15.39 0.39
CA LYS A 94 -0.25 16.85 0.51
C LYS A 94 1.08 17.26 -0.08
N CYS A 95 1.06 18.15 -1.07
CA CYS A 95 2.28 18.68 -1.67
C CYS A 95 3.05 19.53 -0.65
N GLY A 96 4.30 19.16 -0.35
CA GLY A 96 5.16 19.94 0.55
C GLY A 96 5.56 21.33 0.02
N LYS A 97 5.43 21.58 -1.30
CA LYS A 97 5.82 22.85 -1.93
C LYS A 97 4.68 23.85 -2.05
N CYS A 98 3.49 23.41 -2.48
CA CYS A 98 2.35 24.30 -2.71
C CYS A 98 1.14 24.04 -1.80
N GLY A 99 1.22 23.04 -0.91
CA GLY A 99 0.16 22.71 0.05
C GLY A 99 -1.07 22.02 -0.54
N GLU A 100 -1.13 21.83 -1.86
CA GLU A 100 -2.25 21.19 -2.55
C GLU A 100 -2.38 19.72 -2.12
N VAL A 101 -3.59 19.27 -1.79
CA VAL A 101 -3.90 17.87 -1.49
C VAL A 101 -4.53 17.24 -2.73
N PHE A 102 -3.93 16.16 -3.23
CA PHE A 102 -4.38 15.51 -4.47
C PHE A 102 -4.35 13.98 -4.32
N PRO A 103 -5.18 13.25 -5.10
CA PRO A 103 -5.14 11.79 -5.12
C PRO A 103 -3.75 11.26 -5.46
N GLU A 104 -3.34 10.20 -4.78
CA GLU A 104 -2.10 9.50 -5.13
C GLU A 104 -2.15 9.00 -6.59
N GLY A 105 -1.09 9.25 -7.35
CA GLY A 105 -0.98 8.82 -8.75
C GLY A 105 -1.89 9.59 -9.72
N VAL A 106 -2.32 10.80 -9.36
CA VAL A 106 -3.18 11.63 -10.23
C VAL A 106 -2.53 11.99 -11.58
N VAL A 107 -1.20 12.02 -11.66
CA VAL A 107 -0.45 12.27 -12.90
C VAL A 107 -0.10 10.94 -13.55
N PRO A 108 -0.72 10.58 -14.69
CA PRO A 108 -0.46 9.30 -15.35
C PRO A 108 0.98 9.19 -15.83
N GLY A 109 1.63 8.04 -15.59
CA GLY A 109 2.99 7.76 -16.07
C GLY A 109 4.11 8.46 -15.30
N ASP A 110 3.82 9.06 -14.14
CA ASP A 110 4.82 9.74 -13.30
C ASP A 110 4.78 9.16 -11.86
N LEU A 111 5.59 9.75 -10.97
CA LEU A 111 5.64 9.39 -9.56
C LEU A 111 4.28 9.64 -8.88
N ALA A 112 3.93 8.75 -7.95
CA ALA A 112 2.65 8.79 -7.24
C ALA A 112 2.43 10.11 -6.47
N ASP A 113 3.51 10.76 -6.03
CA ASP A 113 3.54 12.03 -5.32
C ASP A 113 3.76 13.26 -6.24
N ARG A 114 3.69 13.09 -7.57
CA ARG A 114 3.80 14.19 -8.51
C ARG A 114 2.62 15.14 -8.35
N CYS A 115 2.90 16.34 -7.87
CA CYS A 115 1.88 17.37 -7.73
C CYS A 115 1.38 17.85 -9.11
N PRO A 116 0.07 17.79 -9.40
CA PRO A 116 -0.47 18.22 -10.69
C PRO A 116 -0.36 19.74 -10.91
N LYS A 117 -0.20 20.53 -9.83
CA LYS A 117 -0.16 21.99 -9.88
C LYS A 117 1.23 22.56 -10.09
N CYS A 118 2.22 22.08 -9.30
CA CYS A 118 3.57 22.63 -9.31
C CYS A 118 4.65 21.64 -9.82
N LYS A 119 4.25 20.43 -10.22
CA LYS A 119 5.12 19.34 -10.71
C LYS A 119 6.19 18.88 -9.72
N PHE A 120 6.15 19.33 -8.47
CA PHE A 120 7.05 18.86 -7.42
C PHE A 120 6.74 17.40 -7.04
N SER A 121 7.78 16.64 -6.73
CA SER A 121 7.72 15.29 -6.15
C SER A 121 8.80 15.20 -5.07
N ALA A 122 8.41 14.87 -3.84
CA ALA A 122 9.35 14.68 -2.73
C ALA A 122 10.25 13.46 -2.97
N THR A 123 9.72 12.44 -3.65
CA THR A 123 10.44 11.23 -4.05
C THR A 123 11.56 11.55 -5.03
N GLU A 124 11.32 12.43 -6.00
CA GLU A 124 12.35 12.87 -6.94
C GLU A 124 13.46 13.66 -6.24
N GLU A 125 13.09 14.56 -5.33
CA GLU A 125 14.05 15.36 -4.55
C GLU A 125 14.93 14.48 -3.66
N LYS A 126 14.33 13.53 -2.91
CA LYS A 126 15.06 12.54 -2.11
C LYS A 126 16.00 11.70 -2.98
N ARG A 127 15.56 11.30 -4.17
CA ARG A 127 16.40 10.52 -5.11
C ARG A 127 17.59 11.34 -5.57
N LYS A 128 17.41 12.61 -5.91
CA LYS A 128 18.49 13.54 -6.30
C LYS A 128 19.47 13.76 -5.15
N ALA A 129 18.98 14.00 -3.94
CA ALA A 129 19.81 14.18 -2.76
C ALA A 129 20.68 12.95 -2.47
N ARG A 130 20.10 11.75 -2.58
CA ARG A 130 20.86 10.49 -2.41
C ARG A 130 21.95 10.31 -3.46
N LEU A 131 21.67 10.63 -4.73
CA LEU A 131 22.67 10.56 -5.79
C LEU A 131 23.80 11.58 -5.58
N ALA A 132 23.47 12.79 -5.14
CA ALA A 132 24.47 13.82 -4.82
C ALA A 132 25.40 13.37 -3.67
N GLN A 133 24.84 12.77 -2.61
CA GLN A 133 25.62 12.20 -1.50
C GLN A 133 26.53 11.06 -1.95
N GLN A 134 26.08 10.21 -2.88
CA GLN A 134 26.89 9.12 -3.44
C GLN A 134 28.03 9.61 -4.35
N SER A 135 27.90 10.79 -4.95
CA SER A 135 28.96 11.38 -5.79
C SER A 135 30.05 12.12 -5.02
N GLN A 136 29.87 12.31 -3.71
CA GLN A 136 30.82 13.01 -2.83
C GLN A 136 31.61 12.06 -1.91
N ASN A 137 31.30 10.76 -1.93
CA ASN A 137 32.02 9.68 -1.26
C ASN A 137 32.76 8.83 -2.29
#